data_AF-A0A838JCD8-F1
#
_entry.id   AF-A0A838JCD8-F1
#
_cell.length_a   1.000
_cell.length_b   1.000
_cell.length_c   1.000
_cell.angle_alpha   90.00
_cell.angle_beta   90.00
_cell.angle_gamma   90.00
#
_symmetry.space_group_name_H-M   'P 1'
#
loop_
_entity.id
_entity.type
_entity.pdbx_description
1 polymer ?
#
loop_
_entity_poly.entity_id
_entity_poly.type
_entity_poly.pdbx_seq_one_letter_code
_entity_poly.pdbx_strand_id
1 'polypeptide(L)'
;MIRKLAHSQTAAMRLVARARIIELASQDKTIPEIIEQTGNAPGMVRKWFKRFLKLGLGGLEDAARSGAPSRYTPEAKAQVLHAARTRPSDLGLPYASWTFERLATYVHEQLGVRMKKTRIFEILQDEGLRWRHQETWFGERLDPEFAQKRGPSKP
;
A
#
# COMPACT_ATOMS: atom_id res chain seq x y z
N MET A 1 0.49 -2.14 32.14
CA MET A 1 0.11 -1.48 30.87
C MET A 1 -1.16 -2.09 30.24
N ILE A 2 -1.25 -3.42 30.09
CA ILE A 2 -2.43 -4.09 29.51
C ILE A 2 -3.73 -3.82 30.29
N ARG A 3 -3.69 -3.93 31.63
CA ARG A 3 -4.83 -3.59 32.49
C ARG A 3 -5.39 -2.20 32.21
N LYS A 4 -4.52 -1.17 32.11
CA LYS A 4 -4.94 0.20 31.77
C LYS A 4 -5.64 0.25 30.40
N LEU A 5 -5.16 -0.50 29.41
CA LEU A 5 -5.75 -0.56 28.07
C LEU A 5 -7.08 -1.33 28.04
N ALA A 6 -7.20 -2.41 28.80
CA ALA A 6 -8.40 -3.25 28.92
C ALA A 6 -9.59 -2.55 29.61
N HIS A 7 -9.29 -1.54 30.43
CA HIS A 7 -10.28 -0.70 31.13
C HIS A 7 -10.35 0.73 30.56
N SER A 8 -9.69 1.01 29.44
CA SER A 8 -9.71 2.35 28.83
C SER A 8 -11.06 2.64 28.17
N GLN A 9 -11.62 3.82 28.45
CA GLN A 9 -12.83 4.32 27.79
C GLN A 9 -12.55 5.16 26.53
N THR A 10 -11.29 5.58 26.34
CA THR A 10 -10.89 6.44 25.21
C THR A 10 -10.19 5.65 24.09
N ALA A 11 -9.76 4.42 24.37
CA ALA A 11 -9.16 3.56 23.36
C ALA A 11 -10.22 2.95 22.44
N ALA A 12 -9.83 2.61 21.21
CA ALA A 12 -10.72 1.94 20.28
C ALA A 12 -11.26 0.62 20.88
N MET A 13 -12.58 0.39 20.81
CA MET A 13 -13.23 -0.79 21.43
C MET A 13 -12.57 -2.12 21.03
N ARG A 14 -12.13 -2.25 19.77
CA ARG A 14 -11.43 -3.45 19.29
C ARG A 14 -10.11 -3.68 20.03
N LEU A 15 -9.38 -2.62 20.32
CA LEU A 15 -8.12 -2.69 21.07
C LEU A 15 -8.38 -3.05 22.53
N VAL A 16 -9.41 -2.47 23.14
CA VAL A 16 -9.87 -2.79 24.50
C VAL A 16 -10.26 -4.28 24.61
N ALA A 17 -11.06 -4.78 23.67
CA ALA A 17 -11.46 -6.20 23.64
C ALA A 17 -10.25 -7.15 23.55
N ARG A 18 -9.26 -6.81 22.73
CA ARG A 18 -8.01 -7.59 22.62
C ARG A 18 -7.19 -7.52 23.91
N ALA A 19 -7.11 -6.34 24.53
CA ALA A 19 -6.41 -6.17 25.80
C ALA A 19 -7.08 -6.95 26.94
N ARG A 20 -8.41 -7.03 26.98
CA ARG A 20 -9.16 -7.86 27.94
C ARG A 20 -8.83 -9.34 27.82
N ILE A 21 -8.70 -9.86 26.59
CA ILE A 21 -8.29 -11.26 26.36
C ILE A 21 -6.93 -11.52 27.01
N ILE A 22 -5.95 -10.61 26.82
CA ILE A 22 -4.60 -10.79 27.38
C ILE A 22 -4.56 -10.53 28.89
N GLU A 23 -5.35 -9.60 29.40
CA GLU A 23 -5.50 -9.37 30.83
C GLU A 23 -5.97 -10.64 31.55
N LEU A 24 -7.03 -11.28 31.05
CA LEU A 24 -7.53 -12.53 31.62
C LEU A 24 -6.51 -13.66 31.50
N ALA A 25 -5.82 -13.76 30.36
CA ALA A 25 -4.74 -14.75 30.20
C ALA A 25 -3.58 -14.53 31.18
N SER A 26 -3.32 -13.27 31.60
CA SER A 26 -2.31 -12.97 32.63
C SER A 26 -2.76 -13.28 34.07
N GLN A 27 -4.02 -13.66 34.25
CA GLN A 27 -4.62 -14.10 35.53
C GLN A 27 -4.78 -15.63 35.56
N ASP A 28 -3.94 -16.35 34.81
CA ASP A 28 -3.93 -17.82 34.69
C ASP A 28 -5.27 -18.42 34.21
N LYS A 29 -6.12 -17.62 33.55
CA LYS A 29 -7.36 -18.12 32.94
C LYS A 29 -7.08 -18.96 31.71
N THR A 30 -7.74 -20.11 31.66
CA THR A 30 -7.73 -21.00 30.50
C THR A 30 -8.48 -20.38 29.32
N ILE A 31 -8.15 -20.81 28.09
CA ILE A 31 -8.84 -20.33 26.89
C ILE A 31 -10.37 -20.48 26.98
N PRO A 32 -10.94 -21.61 27.45
CA PRO A 32 -12.37 -21.76 27.67
C PRO A 32 -12.97 -20.70 28.61
N GLU A 33 -12.34 -20.42 29.75
CA GLU A 33 -12.81 -19.39 30.70
C GLU A 33 -12.77 -17.99 30.08
N ILE A 34 -11.74 -17.68 29.29
CA ILE A 34 -11.63 -16.40 28.59
C ILE A 34 -12.75 -16.26 27.55
N ILE A 35 -13.09 -17.33 26.84
CA ILE A 35 -14.20 -17.34 25.87
C ILE A 35 -15.51 -17.07 26.60
N GLU A 36 -15.77 -17.76 27.70
CA GLU A 36 -16.98 -17.59 28.51
C GLU A 36 -17.12 -16.16 29.03
N GLN A 37 -16.05 -15.58 29.60
CA GLN A 37 -16.08 -14.23 30.17
C GLN A 37 -16.15 -13.11 29.13
N THR A 38 -15.55 -13.31 27.95
CA THR A 38 -15.46 -12.24 26.94
C THR A 38 -16.47 -12.36 25.81
N GLY A 39 -17.13 -13.52 25.66
CA GLY A 39 -18.01 -13.83 24.54
C GLY A 39 -17.32 -13.92 23.17
N ASN A 40 -15.96 -13.91 23.13
CA ASN A 40 -15.23 -13.95 21.87
C ASN A 40 -15.12 -15.38 21.32
N ALA A 41 -15.15 -15.51 19.99
CA ALA A 41 -14.95 -16.79 19.34
C ALA A 41 -13.57 -17.41 19.70
N PRO A 42 -13.47 -18.74 19.86
CA PRO A 42 -12.22 -19.42 20.24
C PRO A 42 -11.02 -19.09 19.33
N GLY A 43 -11.26 -18.97 18.02
CA GLY A 43 -10.23 -18.61 17.04
C GLY A 43 -9.68 -17.20 17.25
N MET A 44 -10.53 -16.26 17.70
CA MET A 44 -10.14 -14.88 17.99
C MET A 44 -9.23 -14.83 19.23
N VAL A 45 -9.61 -15.54 20.31
CA VAL A 45 -8.82 -15.62 21.55
C VAL A 45 -7.42 -16.19 21.25
N ARG A 46 -7.36 -17.35 20.57
CA ARG A 46 -6.07 -17.98 20.19
C ARG A 46 -5.22 -17.07 19.31
N LYS A 47 -5.84 -16.38 18.33
CA LYS A 47 -5.14 -15.45 17.44
C LYS A 47 -4.45 -14.34 18.21
N TRP A 48 -5.16 -13.66 19.09
CA TRP A 48 -4.60 -12.52 19.83
C TRP A 48 -3.59 -12.96 20.88
N PHE A 49 -3.82 -14.10 21.54
CA PHE A 49 -2.84 -14.68 22.45
C PHE A 49 -1.52 -14.99 21.74
N LYS A 50 -1.56 -15.71 20.61
CA LYS A 50 -0.38 -16.03 19.80
C LYS A 50 0.33 -14.76 19.30
N ARG A 51 -0.44 -13.76 18.85
CA ARG A 51 0.13 -12.51 18.32
C ARG A 51 0.78 -11.67 19.42
N PHE A 52 0.17 -11.63 20.61
CA PHE A 52 0.73 -10.98 21.78
C PHE A 52 2.02 -11.65 22.26
N LEU A 53 2.05 -12.99 22.34
CA LEU A 53 3.29 -13.71 22.71
C LEU A 53 4.44 -13.43 21.73
N LYS A 54 4.14 -13.20 20.45
CA LYS A 54 5.14 -12.91 19.42
C LYS A 54 5.61 -11.45 19.40
N LEU A 55 4.71 -10.50 19.61
CA LEU A 55 4.92 -9.07 19.30
C LEU A 55 4.66 -8.13 20.48
N GLY A 56 4.31 -8.66 21.66
CA GLY A 56 3.92 -7.89 22.82
C GLY A 56 2.71 -6.98 22.53
N LEU A 57 2.75 -5.77 23.09
CA LEU A 57 1.67 -4.78 22.94
C LEU A 57 1.41 -4.35 21.50
N GLY A 58 2.46 -4.21 20.67
CA GLY A 58 2.31 -3.90 19.24
C GLY A 58 1.55 -5.01 18.48
N GLY A 59 1.53 -6.23 19.03
CA GLY A 59 0.72 -7.33 18.52
C GLY A 59 -0.80 -7.11 18.63
N LEU A 60 -1.27 -6.19 19.46
CA LEU A 60 -2.70 -5.89 19.64
C LEU A 60 -3.22 -4.85 18.63
N GLU A 61 -2.32 -4.14 17.96
CA GLU A 61 -2.66 -3.13 16.97
C GLU A 61 -3.18 -3.75 15.67
N ASP A 62 -3.99 -2.99 14.93
CA ASP A 62 -4.39 -3.39 13.59
C ASP A 62 -3.15 -3.46 12.70
N ALA A 63 -2.95 -4.59 12.04
CA ALA A 63 -1.96 -4.67 10.97
C ALA A 63 -2.42 -3.77 9.81
N ALA A 64 -1.48 -3.16 9.11
CA ALA A 64 -1.76 -2.48 7.86
C ALA A 64 -2.55 -3.44 6.95
N ARG A 65 -3.73 -3.00 6.52
CA ARG A 65 -4.53 -3.78 5.57
C ARG A 65 -3.85 -3.64 4.23
N SER A 66 -3.41 -4.75 3.64
CA SER A 66 -3.21 -4.81 2.20
C SER A 66 -4.59 -4.49 1.60
N GLY A 67 -4.76 -3.30 1.05
CA GLY A 67 -6.02 -2.92 0.40
C GLY A 67 -6.39 -3.91 -0.72
N ALA A 68 -7.47 -3.63 -1.44
CA ALA A 68 -7.80 -4.43 -2.62
C ALA A 68 -6.59 -4.51 -3.56
N PRO A 69 -6.27 -5.69 -4.12
CA PRO A 69 -5.17 -5.82 -5.06
C PRO A 69 -5.35 -4.81 -6.20
N SER A 70 -4.26 -4.13 -6.58
CA SER A 70 -4.33 -3.12 -7.63
C SER A 70 -4.83 -3.76 -8.92
N ARG A 71 -5.79 -3.11 -9.60
CA ARG A 71 -6.32 -3.57 -10.90
C ARG A 71 -5.23 -3.77 -11.96
N TYR A 72 -4.09 -3.12 -11.80
CA TYR A 72 -2.93 -3.23 -12.67
C TYR A 72 -1.78 -3.86 -11.91
N THR A 73 -1.26 -4.95 -12.44
CA THR A 73 -0.19 -5.70 -11.80
C THR A 73 1.11 -4.87 -11.74
N PRO A 74 2.02 -5.15 -10.80
CA PRO A 74 3.33 -4.50 -10.76
C PRO A 74 4.09 -4.58 -12.08
N GLU A 75 3.97 -5.71 -12.78
CA GLU A 75 4.62 -5.96 -14.07
C GLU A 75 4.08 -5.01 -15.15
N ALA A 76 2.75 -4.84 -15.22
CA ALA A 76 2.13 -3.90 -16.15
C ALA A 76 2.59 -2.46 -15.89
N LYS A 77 2.75 -2.07 -14.62
CA LYS A 77 3.30 -0.74 -14.28
C LYS A 77 4.77 -0.62 -14.71
N ALA A 78 5.58 -1.64 -14.45
CA ALA A 78 6.99 -1.66 -14.81
C ALA A 78 7.19 -1.54 -16.33
N GLN A 79 6.35 -2.22 -17.13
CA GLN A 79 6.37 -2.10 -18.59
C GLN A 79 6.07 -0.68 -19.07
N VAL A 80 5.07 -0.01 -18.48
CA VAL A 80 4.74 1.39 -18.78
C VAL A 80 5.91 2.31 -18.44
N LEU A 81 6.53 2.14 -17.27
CA LEU A 81 7.66 2.95 -16.83
C LEU A 81 8.90 2.73 -17.70
N HIS A 82 9.16 1.48 -18.08
CA HIS A 82 10.24 1.14 -19.00
C HIS A 82 10.04 1.83 -20.35
N ALA A 83 8.85 1.68 -20.96
CA ALA A 83 8.54 2.32 -22.23
C ALA A 83 8.70 3.84 -22.17
N ALA A 84 8.24 4.48 -21.10
CA ALA A 84 8.35 5.92 -20.91
C ALA A 84 9.80 6.43 -20.77
N ARG A 85 10.72 5.57 -20.28
CA ARG A 85 12.14 5.89 -20.10
C ARG A 85 12.99 5.60 -21.33
N THR A 86 12.53 4.71 -22.20
CA THR A 86 13.22 4.36 -23.45
C THR A 86 12.85 5.34 -24.55
N ARG A 87 13.82 5.79 -25.35
CA ARG A 87 13.51 6.67 -26.49
C ARG A 87 12.71 5.87 -27.53
N PRO A 88 11.71 6.48 -28.18
CA PRO A 88 10.94 5.74 -29.18
C PRO A 88 11.78 5.27 -30.38
N SER A 89 12.86 5.99 -30.72
CA SER A 89 13.84 5.55 -31.72
C SER A 89 14.45 4.18 -31.37
N ASP A 90 14.76 3.96 -30.09
CA ASP A 90 15.40 2.73 -29.60
C ASP A 90 14.41 1.55 -29.59
N LEU A 91 13.12 1.86 -29.69
CA LEU A 91 12.01 0.91 -29.85
C LEU A 91 11.62 0.70 -31.32
N GLY A 92 12.37 1.27 -32.28
CA GLY A 92 12.09 1.16 -33.71
C GLY A 92 10.92 2.01 -34.19
N LEU A 93 10.49 3.00 -33.41
CA LEU A 93 9.36 3.87 -33.75
C LEU A 93 9.82 5.10 -34.55
N PRO A 94 9.01 5.60 -35.50
CA PRO A 94 9.42 6.64 -36.44
C PRO A 94 9.49 8.05 -35.84
N TYR A 95 9.49 8.18 -34.52
CA TYR A 95 9.46 9.48 -33.83
C TYR A 95 10.57 9.59 -32.79
N ALA A 96 11.16 10.79 -32.70
CA ALA A 96 12.28 11.07 -31.79
C ALA A 96 11.87 11.23 -30.32
N SER A 97 10.59 11.49 -30.03
CA SER A 97 10.10 11.79 -28.69
C SER A 97 8.71 11.25 -28.40
N TRP A 98 8.50 10.91 -27.13
CA TRP A 98 7.18 10.56 -26.59
C TRP A 98 6.32 11.82 -26.45
N THR A 99 5.11 11.76 -27.00
CA THR A 99 3.97 12.49 -26.45
C THR A 99 3.17 11.54 -25.56
N PHE A 100 2.36 12.08 -24.66
CA PHE A 100 1.52 11.24 -23.80
C PHE A 100 0.61 10.34 -24.62
N GLU A 101 0.04 10.88 -25.71
CA GLU A 101 -0.78 10.12 -26.65
C GLU A 101 -0.01 8.98 -27.32
N ARG A 102 1.22 9.24 -27.82
CA ARG A 102 2.06 8.19 -28.41
C ARG A 102 2.39 7.08 -27.41
N LEU A 103 2.72 7.45 -26.17
CA LEU A 103 3.02 6.48 -25.13
C LEU A 103 1.77 5.65 -24.79
N ALA A 104 0.61 6.30 -24.64
CA ALA A 104 -0.64 5.59 -24.38
C ALA A 104 -0.98 4.59 -25.51
N THR A 105 -0.84 5.02 -26.77
CA THR A 105 -1.02 4.15 -27.94
C THR A 105 -0.04 2.98 -27.92
N TYR A 106 1.25 3.22 -27.67
CA TYR A 106 2.25 2.16 -27.57
C TYR A 106 1.93 1.15 -26.46
N VAL A 107 1.53 1.64 -25.28
CA VAL A 107 1.14 0.79 -24.15
C VAL A 107 -0.07 -0.09 -24.50
N HIS A 108 -1.02 0.43 -25.27
CA HIS A 108 -2.22 -0.32 -25.66
C HIS A 108 -1.96 -1.30 -26.79
N GLU A 109 -1.26 -0.86 -27.84
CA GLU A 109 -1.11 -1.62 -29.08
C GLU A 109 0.10 -2.55 -29.07
N GLN A 110 1.24 -2.10 -28.53
CA GLN A 110 2.50 -2.86 -28.59
C GLN A 110 2.72 -3.69 -27.32
N LEU A 111 2.38 -3.13 -26.14
CA LEU A 111 2.49 -3.87 -24.87
C LEU A 111 1.23 -4.66 -24.52
N GLY A 112 0.10 -4.42 -25.22
CA GLY A 112 -1.17 -5.10 -24.95
C GLY A 112 -1.80 -4.77 -23.59
N VAL A 113 -1.32 -3.74 -22.91
CA VAL A 113 -1.74 -3.39 -21.55
C VAL A 113 -2.98 -2.50 -21.63
N ARG A 114 -4.16 -3.05 -21.33
CA ARG A 114 -5.44 -2.30 -21.32
C ARG A 114 -5.59 -1.40 -20.09
N MET A 115 -4.76 -0.37 -20.01
CA MET A 115 -4.72 0.60 -18.93
C MET A 115 -5.40 1.92 -19.29
N LYS A 116 -6.22 2.49 -18.41
CA LYS A 116 -6.82 3.81 -18.66
C LYS A 116 -5.71 4.86 -18.80
N LYS A 117 -5.85 5.80 -19.74
CA LYS A 117 -4.90 6.91 -19.93
C LYS A 117 -4.61 7.65 -18.62
N THR A 118 -5.64 8.00 -17.85
CA THR A 118 -5.49 8.63 -16.52
C THR A 118 -4.57 7.83 -15.59
N ARG A 119 -4.66 6.49 -15.62
CA ARG A 119 -3.81 5.65 -14.79
C ARG A 119 -2.36 5.61 -15.27
N ILE A 120 -2.16 5.58 -16.59
CA ILE A 120 -0.81 5.72 -17.18
C ILE A 120 -0.21 7.05 -16.70
N PHE A 121 -0.98 8.14 -16.76
CA PHE A 121 -0.53 9.46 -16.31
C PHE A 121 -0.18 9.48 -14.80
N GLU A 122 -1.01 8.91 -13.94
CA GLU A 122 -0.73 8.77 -12.50
C GLU A 122 0.56 7.99 -12.22
N ILE A 123 0.76 6.84 -12.88
CA ILE A 123 1.98 6.02 -12.71
C ILE A 123 3.24 6.83 -13.03
N LEU A 124 3.17 7.65 -14.07
CA LEU A 124 4.29 8.49 -14.48
C LEU A 124 4.52 9.63 -13.49
N GLN A 125 3.46 10.26 -12.97
CA GLN A 125 3.57 11.28 -11.92
C GLN A 125 4.11 10.72 -10.60
N ASP A 126 3.72 9.51 -10.23
CA ASP A 126 4.21 8.81 -9.05
C ASP A 126 5.72 8.55 -9.15
N GLU A 127 6.20 8.22 -10.35
CA GLU A 127 7.63 8.05 -10.66
C GLU A 127 8.38 9.38 -10.84
N GLY A 128 7.68 10.52 -10.75
CA GLY A 128 8.28 11.85 -10.90
C GLY A 128 8.57 12.26 -12.34
N LEU A 129 8.06 11.53 -13.33
CA LEU A 129 8.19 11.88 -14.74
C LEU A 129 7.23 13.03 -15.07
N ARG A 130 7.78 14.22 -15.33
CA ARG A 130 7.00 15.41 -15.72
C ARG A 130 6.77 15.45 -17.22
N TRP A 131 5.59 15.86 -17.66
CA TRP A 131 5.31 16.08 -19.08
C TRP A 131 5.36 17.58 -19.39
N ARG A 132 6.18 18.01 -20.35
CA ARG A 132 6.11 19.37 -20.91
C ARG A 132 5.31 19.32 -22.20
N HIS A 133 4.26 20.14 -22.29
CA HIS A 133 3.23 20.02 -23.32
C HIS A 133 3.70 20.39 -24.74
N GLN A 134 4.91 20.96 -24.93
CA GLN A 134 5.31 21.52 -26.23
C GLN A 134 6.78 21.45 -26.67
N GLU A 135 7.74 20.85 -25.95
CA GLU A 135 9.12 20.77 -26.46
C GLU A 135 9.78 19.40 -26.18
N THR A 136 10.04 18.71 -27.30
CA THR A 136 11.28 18.00 -27.66
C THR A 136 12.22 17.57 -26.53
N TRP A 137 12.21 16.26 -26.25
CA TRP A 137 13.31 15.47 -25.65
C TRP A 137 13.64 15.68 -24.15
N PHE A 138 13.74 14.55 -23.44
CA PHE A 138 14.23 14.42 -22.07
C PHE A 138 15.72 14.06 -22.09
N GLY A 139 16.51 14.86 -21.39
CA GLY A 139 17.90 14.57 -21.13
C GLY A 139 18.42 15.31 -19.90
N GLU A 140 17.73 15.23 -18.76
CA GLU A 140 18.40 15.44 -17.47
C GLU A 140 17.60 14.90 -16.30
N ARG A 141 18.30 14.21 -15.41
CA ARG A 141 17.81 13.72 -14.11
C ARG A 141 18.09 14.83 -13.10
N LEU A 142 17.07 15.59 -12.69
CA LEU A 142 17.14 16.62 -11.64
C LEU A 142 15.83 16.49 -10.83
N ASP A 143 15.74 16.21 -9.54
CA ASP A 143 16.65 16.20 -8.38
C ASP A 143 16.20 15.08 -7.40
N PRO A 144 17.11 14.43 -6.66
CA PRO A 144 16.77 13.45 -5.60
C PRO A 144 15.96 14.03 -4.43
N GLU A 145 15.92 15.34 -4.25
CA GLU A 145 15.28 15.98 -3.09
C GLU A 145 13.76 16.15 -3.24
N PHE A 146 13.18 15.99 -4.43
CA PHE A 146 11.75 16.27 -4.61
C PHE A 146 10.84 15.23 -3.95
N ALA A 147 11.32 14.00 -3.73
CA ALA A 147 10.59 12.95 -3.02
C ALA A 147 10.34 13.30 -1.53
N GLN A 148 11.09 14.25 -0.95
CA GLN A 148 10.96 14.62 0.47
C GLN A 148 9.85 15.64 0.76
N LYS A 149 9.22 16.25 -0.26
CA LYS A 149 8.16 17.27 -0.05
C LYS A 149 6.72 16.81 -0.25
N ARG A 150 6.46 15.49 -0.35
CA ARG A 150 5.08 14.99 -0.33
C ARG A 150 4.66 14.66 1.09
N GLY A 151 3.91 15.58 1.70
CA GLY A 151 3.05 15.24 2.84
C GLY A 151 2.02 14.17 2.44
N PRO A 152 1.47 13.41 3.38
CA PRO A 152 0.58 12.29 3.08
C PRO A 152 -0.64 12.79 2.30
N SER A 153 -0.84 12.23 1.11
CA SER A 153 -2.08 12.41 0.35
C SER A 153 -3.24 11.92 1.22
N LYS A 154 -4.22 12.82 1.42
CA LYS A 154 -5.41 12.61 2.25
C LYS A 154 -6.28 11.43 1.76
N PRO A 155 -7.05 10.82 2.67
CA PRO A 155 -7.66 9.48 2.53
C PRO A 155 -8.74 9.36 1.46
#